data_AF-T1BJF6-F1
#
_entry.id   AF-T1BJF6-F1
#
_cell.length_a   1.000
_cell.length_b   1.000
_cell.length_c   1.000
_cell.angle_alpha   90.00
_cell.angle_beta   90.00
_cell.angle_gamma   90.00
#
_symmetry.space_group_name_H-M   'P 1'
#
loop_
_entity.id
_entity.type
_entity.pdbx_description
1 polymer ?
#
loop_
_entity_poly.entity_id
_entity_poly.type
_entity_poly.pdbx_seq_one_letter_code
_entity_poly.pdbx_strand_id
1 'polypeptide(L)'
;MSATYTSLDTSISDTFDTAPAGGHDPILVRWSIYPGGAQTATTRNATFSFASPGNYMVNATITDAVGVTVKLSETVVVAANIAASITVLYSSVDVGINDNFRPVVAGGVGPYSYSWL
;
A
#
# COMPACT_ATOMS: atom_id res chain seq x y z
N MET A 1 7.87 2.58 14.51
CA MET A 1 6.60 2.26 13.83
C MET A 1 6.90 1.17 12.84
N SER A 2 5.97 0.26 12.60
CA SER A 2 6.03 -0.74 11.54
C SER A 2 4.72 -0.79 10.78
N ALA A 3 4.79 -0.93 9.46
CA ALA A 3 3.69 -1.27 8.57
C ALA A 3 3.67 -2.78 8.30
N THR A 4 2.52 -3.33 7.93
CA THR A 4 2.45 -4.75 7.48
C THR A 4 2.96 -4.87 6.05
N TYR A 5 2.71 -3.85 5.21
CA TYR A 5 3.15 -3.80 3.83
C TYR A 5 3.89 -2.49 3.53
N THR A 6 5.07 -2.56 2.92
CA THR A 6 5.73 -1.36 2.35
C THR A 6 5.23 -1.04 0.94
N SER A 7 4.56 -2.00 0.30
CA SER A 7 3.92 -1.84 -1.00
C SER A 7 2.66 -2.71 -1.11
N LEU A 8 1.56 -2.15 -1.64
CA LEU A 8 0.27 -2.83 -1.80
C LEU A 8 -0.49 -2.30 -3.02
N ASP A 9 -1.53 -3.02 -3.44
CA ASP A 9 -2.46 -2.57 -4.47
C ASP A 9 -3.54 -1.65 -3.90
N THR A 10 -4.11 -0.77 -4.72
CA THR A 10 -5.24 0.08 -4.33
C THR A 10 -6.38 -0.73 -3.70
N SER A 11 -7.04 -0.11 -2.73
CA SER A 11 -8.13 -0.69 -1.93
C SER A 11 -7.73 -1.86 -1.01
N ILE A 12 -6.44 -2.16 -0.87
CA ILE A 12 -5.91 -2.97 0.23
C ILE A 12 -5.68 -2.08 1.46
N SER A 13 -6.07 -2.60 2.62
CA SER A 13 -5.80 -1.95 3.91
C SER A 13 -4.47 -2.41 4.46
N ASP A 14 -3.73 -1.48 5.08
CA ASP A 14 -2.51 -1.76 5.84
C ASP A 14 -2.67 -1.35 7.29
N THR A 15 -2.03 -2.10 8.18
CA THR A 15 -2.06 -1.88 9.62
C THR A 15 -0.69 -1.42 10.10
N PHE A 16 -0.71 -0.35 10.89
CA PHE A 16 0.47 0.30 11.46
C PHE A 16 0.47 0.15 12.97
N ASP A 17 1.63 -0.17 13.53
CA ASP A 17 1.86 -0.25 14.98
C ASP A 17 2.99 0.72 15.38
N THR A 18 2.72 1.58 16.37
CA THR A 18 3.70 2.53 16.91
C THR A 18 4.68 1.93 17.92
N ALA A 19 4.30 0.87 18.63
CA ALA A 19 5.10 0.19 19.65
C ALA A 19 5.90 1.09 20.62
N PRO A 20 5.27 2.09 21.29
CA PRO A 20 6.00 2.92 22.25
C PRO A 20 6.58 2.08 23.38
N ALA A 21 7.88 2.23 23.63
CA ALA A 21 8.57 1.63 24.76
C ALA A 21 8.66 2.65 25.90
N GLY A 22 7.73 2.58 26.85
CA GLY A 22 7.64 3.50 27.99
C GLY A 22 6.64 4.66 27.79
N GLY A 23 6.74 5.68 28.65
CA GLY A 23 5.77 6.76 28.79
C GLY A 23 4.81 6.55 29.96
N HIS A 24 4.12 7.62 30.36
CA HIS A 24 3.10 7.57 31.40
C HIS A 24 1.70 7.49 30.77
N ASP A 25 0.89 6.55 31.26
CA ASP A 25 -0.50 6.44 30.84
C ASP A 25 -1.36 7.61 31.35
N PRO A 26 -2.36 8.06 30.56
CA PRO A 26 -2.74 7.55 29.24
C PRO A 26 -1.82 8.03 28.11
N ILE A 27 -1.47 7.12 27.20
CA ILE A 27 -0.76 7.45 25.95
C ILE A 27 -1.78 7.84 24.87
N LEU A 28 -1.62 9.04 24.30
CA LEU A 28 -2.38 9.53 23.15
C LEU A 28 -1.58 9.32 21.86
N VAL A 29 -2.23 8.77 20.84
CA VAL A 29 -1.65 8.68 19.49
C VAL A 29 -2.45 9.57 18.53
N ARG A 30 -1.77 10.17 17.57
CA ARG A 30 -2.36 10.96 16.50
C ARG A 30 -1.74 10.54 15.19
N TRP A 31 -2.56 10.12 14.25
CA TRP A 31 -2.11 9.65 12.96
C TRP A 31 -2.33 10.70 11.88
N SER A 32 -1.51 10.70 10.84
CA SER A 32 -1.81 11.47 9.64
C SER A 32 -1.25 10.79 8.41
N ILE A 33 -1.97 10.90 7.30
CA ILE A 33 -1.54 10.38 6.01
C ILE A 33 -1.35 11.56 5.08
N TYR A 34 -0.25 11.53 4.33
CA TYR A 34 -0.04 12.47 3.24
C TYR A 34 0.19 11.71 1.92
N PRO A 35 -0.62 11.97 0.87
CA PRO A 35 -1.84 12.79 0.86
C PRO A 35 -2.99 12.10 1.63
N GLY A 36 -3.87 12.85 2.31
CA GLY A 36 -5.04 12.26 3.00
C GLY A 36 -5.49 12.91 4.31
N GLY A 37 -4.68 13.77 4.92
CA GLY A 37 -5.03 14.53 6.13
C GLY A 37 -4.76 13.79 7.45
N ALA A 38 -5.08 14.45 8.57
CA ALA A 38 -4.86 13.90 9.92
C ALA A 38 -6.07 13.12 10.42
N GLN A 39 -5.83 12.00 11.10
CA GLN A 39 -6.81 11.14 11.76
C GLN A 39 -6.41 10.96 13.24
N THR A 40 -7.34 11.10 14.17
CA THR A 40 -7.01 11.00 15.61
C THR A 40 -7.53 9.69 16.17
N ALA A 41 -6.65 8.85 16.70
CA ALA A 41 -7.01 7.58 17.35
C ALA A 41 -6.25 7.43 18.65
N THR A 42 -6.92 7.14 19.76
CA THR A 42 -6.27 6.90 21.07
C THR A 42 -5.59 5.53 21.14
N THR A 43 -5.65 4.74 20.07
CA THR A 43 -5.08 3.38 20.01
C THR A 43 -3.69 3.39 19.40
N ARG A 44 -2.83 2.50 19.93
CA ARG A 44 -1.47 2.23 19.47
C ARG A 44 -1.40 1.80 17.99
N ASN A 45 -2.47 1.15 17.51
CA ASN A 45 -2.59 0.65 16.15
C ASN A 45 -3.59 1.49 15.35
N ALA A 46 -3.33 1.65 14.06
CA ALA A 46 -4.26 2.22 13.10
C ALA A 46 -4.25 1.43 11.80
N THR A 47 -5.39 1.39 11.13
CA THR A 47 -5.56 0.75 9.83
C THR A 47 -6.01 1.79 8.81
N PHE A 48 -5.35 1.82 7.66
CA PHE A 48 -5.65 2.74 6.58
C PHE A 48 -5.86 2.01 5.26
N SER A 49 -6.80 2.49 4.46
CA SER A 49 -7.02 2.03 3.09
C SER A 49 -6.63 3.13 2.10
N PHE A 50 -6.07 2.73 0.97
CA PHE A 50 -5.54 3.65 -0.03
C PHE A 50 -6.31 3.50 -1.35
N ALA A 51 -7.12 4.51 -1.68
CA ALA A 51 -8.05 4.43 -2.81
C ALA A 51 -7.39 4.67 -4.18
N SER A 52 -6.24 5.32 -4.21
CA SER A 52 -5.56 5.71 -5.45
C SER A 52 -4.09 5.29 -5.45
N PRO A 53 -3.49 5.04 -6.62
CA PRO A 53 -2.06 4.76 -6.68
C PRO A 53 -1.24 5.99 -6.28
N GLY A 54 -0.11 5.76 -5.62
CA GLY A 54 0.78 6.83 -5.19
C GLY A 54 1.65 6.45 -4.01
N ASN A 55 2.48 7.40 -3.57
CA ASN A 55 3.27 7.27 -2.35
C ASN A 55 2.53 7.95 -1.20
N TYR A 56 2.27 7.20 -0.14
CA TYR A 56 1.60 7.69 1.06
C TYR A 56 2.57 7.68 2.23
N MET A 57 2.74 8.82 2.87
CA MET A 57 3.52 8.94 4.09
C MET A 57 2.57 8.93 5.29
N VAL A 58 2.67 7.88 6.10
CA VAL A 58 1.90 7.70 7.33
C VAL A 58 2.75 8.18 8.50
N ASN A 59 2.25 9.15 9.26
CA ASN A 59 2.91 9.69 10.44
C ASN A 59 2.11 9.33 11.69
N ALA A 60 2.80 9.04 12.80
CA ALA A 60 2.21 9.03 14.13
C ALA A 60 2.90 10.04 15.03
N THR A 61 2.11 10.75 15.82
CA THR A 61 2.55 11.58 16.93
C THR A 61 2.04 10.93 18.20
N ILE A 62 2.93 10.55 19.09
CA ILE A 62 2.65 9.88 20.37
C ILE A 62 2.91 10.88 21.47
N THR A 63 1.94 11.09 22.37
CA THR A 63 2.05 11.99 23.51
C THR A 63 1.72 11.23 24.79
N ASP A 64 2.58 11.30 25.80
CA ASP A 64 2.32 10.69 27.10
C ASP A 64 1.54 11.62 28.05
N ALA A 65 1.13 11.12 29.22
CA ALA A 65 0.34 11.88 30.18
C ALA A 65 1.05 13.11 30.78
N VAL A 66 2.38 13.17 30.70
CA VAL A 66 3.18 14.29 31.19
C VAL A 66 3.44 15.31 30.07
N GLY A 67 2.98 15.03 28.85
CA GLY A 67 3.02 15.93 27.69
C GLY A 67 4.24 15.72 26.78
N VAL A 68 5.08 14.71 27.04
CA VAL A 68 6.23 14.40 26.18
C VAL A 68 5.72 13.83 24.87
N THR A 69 6.23 14.34 23.75
CA THR A 69 5.77 13.96 22.40
C THR A 69 6.89 13.42 21.53
N VAL A 70 6.61 12.33 20.82
CA VAL A 70 7.50 11.68 19.83
C VAL A 70 6.76 11.55 18.49
N LYS A 71 7.48 11.70 17.37
CA LYS A 71 6.94 11.53 16.02
C LYS A 71 7.63 10.39 15.28
N LEU A 72 6.86 9.64 14.51
CA LEU A 72 7.28 8.52 13.68
C LEU A 72 6.67 8.67 12.29
N SER A 73 7.34 8.16 11.27
CA SER A 73 6.86 8.18 9.87
C SER A 73 7.24 6.91 9.13
N GLU A 74 6.34 6.42 8.29
CA GLU A 74 6.53 5.26 7.41
C GLU A 74 5.98 5.58 6.01
N THR A 75 6.62 5.07 4.96
CA THR A 75 6.15 5.28 3.57
C THR A 75 5.58 3.99 3.01
N VAL A 76 4.39 4.09 2.43
CA VAL A 76 3.73 2.99 1.72
C VAL A 76 3.55 3.36 0.26
N VAL A 77 4.00 2.46 -0.63
CA VAL A 77 3.83 2.59 -2.08
C VAL A 77 2.57 1.86 -2.51
N VAL A 78 1.62 2.58 -3.11
CA VAL A 78 0.34 2.02 -3.55
C VAL A 78 0.35 1.91 -5.06
N ALA A 79 0.33 0.69 -5.58
CA ALA A 79 0.19 0.41 -7.00
C ALA A 79 -1.30 0.40 -7.40
N ALA A 80 -1.59 0.69 -8.67
CA ALA A 80 -2.92 0.40 -9.21
C ALA A 80 -3.20 -1.11 -9.13
N ASN A 81 -4.47 -1.53 -9.12
CA ASN A 81 -4.81 -2.94 -9.25
C ASN A 81 -4.16 -3.55 -10.51
N ILE A 82 -3.77 -4.83 -10.40
CA ILE A 82 -3.27 -5.59 -11.55
C ILE A 82 -4.31 -5.70 -12.66
N ALA A 83 -3.87 -5.47 -13.89
CA ALA A 83 -4.64 -5.68 -15.11
C ALA A 83 -3.77 -6.42 -16.15
N ALA A 84 -4.40 -7.32 -16.90
CA ALA A 84 -3.71 -8.10 -17.93
C ALA A 84 -4.52 -8.14 -19.22
N SER A 85 -3.83 -8.13 -20.35
CA SER A 85 -4.40 -8.32 -21.68
C SER A 85 -3.45 -9.16 -22.55
N ILE A 86 -3.95 -9.64 -23.69
CA ILE A 86 -3.16 -10.36 -24.68
C ILE A 86 -3.16 -9.54 -25.96
N THR A 87 -2.00 -9.45 -26.59
CA THR A 87 -1.83 -8.85 -27.92
C THR A 87 -1.40 -9.92 -28.90
N VAL A 88 -1.91 -9.82 -30.13
CA VAL A 88 -1.59 -10.71 -31.25
C VAL A 88 -0.95 -9.91 -32.37
N LEU A 89 -0.11 -10.55 -33.19
CA LEU A 89 0.46 -9.90 -34.36
C LEU A 89 -0.56 -9.82 -35.49
N TYR A 90 -1.40 -10.85 -35.62
CA TYR A 90 -2.42 -10.94 -36.66
C TYR A 90 -3.80 -11.24 -36.06
N SER A 91 -4.84 -10.51 -36.48
CA SER A 91 -6.22 -10.78 -36.04
C SER A 91 -6.89 -11.95 -36.78
N SER A 92 -6.28 -12.41 -37.88
CA SER A 92 -6.66 -13.60 -38.64
C SER A 92 -5.43 -14.20 -39.28
N VAL A 93 -5.28 -15.53 -39.23
CA VAL A 93 -4.16 -16.25 -39.84
C VAL A 93 -4.68 -17.38 -40.70
N ASP A 94 -4.03 -17.60 -41.85
CA ASP A 94 -4.28 -18.78 -42.67
C ASP A 94 -3.61 -20.02 -42.07
N VAL A 95 -4.07 -21.20 -42.46
CA VAL A 95 -3.52 -22.47 -41.99
C VAL A 95 -2.01 -22.56 -42.25
N GLY A 96 -1.25 -22.98 -41.23
CA GLY A 96 0.21 -23.15 -41.31
C GLY A 96 1.02 -21.87 -41.07
N ILE A 97 0.38 -20.73 -40.81
CA ILE A 97 1.06 -19.50 -40.40
C ILE A 97 1.10 -19.42 -38.87
N ASN A 98 2.29 -19.14 -38.33
CA ASN A 98 2.47 -18.90 -36.90
C ASN A 98 2.08 -17.47 -36.53
N ASP A 99 1.38 -17.32 -35.41
CA ASP A 99 1.12 -16.03 -34.77
C ASP A 99 1.93 -15.93 -33.47
N ASN A 100 2.11 -14.70 -32.99
CA ASN A 100 2.80 -14.41 -31.75
C ASN A 100 1.85 -13.76 -30.73
N PHE A 101 1.49 -14.52 -29.70
CA PHE A 101 0.71 -14.03 -28.57
C PHE A 101 1.63 -13.46 -27.51
N ARG A 102 1.38 -12.22 -27.11
CA ARG A 102 2.18 -11.53 -26.09
C ARG A 102 1.29 -11.08 -24.94
N PRO A 103 1.59 -11.49 -23.70
CA PRO A 103 0.86 -11.01 -22.55
C PRO A 103 1.35 -9.60 -22.20
N VAL A 104 0.43 -8.71 -21.88
CA VAL A 104 0.71 -7.36 -21.42
C VAL A 104 0.11 -7.25 -20.02
N VAL A 105 0.93 -6.86 -19.05
CA VAL A 105 0.53 -6.64 -17.65
C VAL A 105 0.77 -5.19 -17.28
N ALA A 106 -0.16 -4.60 -16.55
CA ALA A 106 -0.07 -3.25 -16.01
C ALA A 106 -0.57 -3.25 -14.56
N GLY A 107 -0.02 -2.35 -13.74
CA GLY A 107 -0.37 -2.26 -12.31
C GLY A 107 0.03 -3.51 -11.51
N GLY A 108 -0.43 -3.57 -10.27
CA GLY A 108 -0.12 -4.61 -9.29
C GLY A 108 1.26 -4.44 -8.67
N VAL A 109 1.42 -4.94 -7.44
CA VAL A 109 2.73 -5.19 -6.83
C VAL A 109 3.21 -6.58 -7.25
N GLY A 110 4.40 -6.66 -7.85
CA GLY A 110 5.00 -7.93 -8.25
C GLY A 110 5.45 -8.80 -7.07
N PRO A 111 5.95 -10.03 -7.34
CA PRO A 111 6.26 -10.60 -8.65
C PRO A 111 5.04 -11.20 -9.38
N TYR A 112 5.06 -11.18 -10.72
CA TYR A 112 4.03 -11.81 -11.56
C TYR A 112 4.47 -13.19 -12.05
N SER A 113 3.50 -14.09 -12.24
CA SER A 113 3.70 -15.41 -12.85
C SER A 113 2.79 -15.58 -14.06
N TYR A 114 3.30 -16.25 -15.10
CA TYR A 114 2.60 -16.44 -16.37
C TYR A 114 2.46 -17.93 -16.68
N SER A 115 1.27 -18.35 -17.09
CA SER A 115 1.00 -19.70 -17.57
C SER A 115 0.17 -19.64 -18.85
N TRP A 116 0.53 -20.45 -19.83
CA TRP A 116 -0.22 -20.66 -21.06
C TRP A 116 -0.93 -22.01 -20.97
N LEU A 117 -2.20 -22.05 -21.38
CA LEU A 117 -3.03 -23.25 -21.42
C LEU A 117 -3.29 -23.66 -22.88
#